data_AF-F6HU87-F1
#
_entry.id   AF-F6HU87-F1
#
_cell.length_a   1.000
_cell.length_b   1.000
_cell.length_c   1.000
_cell.angle_alpha   90.00
_cell.angle_beta   90.00
_cell.angle_gamma   90.00
#
_symmetry.space_group_name_H-M   'P 1'
#
loop_
_entity.id
_entity.type
_entity.pdbx_description
1 polymer ?
#
loop_
_entity_poly.entity_id
_entity_poly.type
_entity_poly.pdbx_seq_one_letter_code
_entity_poly.pdbx_strand_id
1 'polypeptide(L)' 'MAAMWKLPIMFVVENNLWAIGMLHLRATSELEIWKKGSASAMPGVYVDGMDVLKWRRLAMLLEIPSKP' A
#
# COMPACT_ATOMS: atom_id res chain seq x y z
N MET A 1 -0.19 7.38 -13.56
CA MET A 1 -0.87 8.69 -13.44
C MET A 1 -0.35 9.48 -12.23
N ALA A 2 -0.56 9.02 -10.98
CA ALA A 2 -0.16 9.80 -9.78
C ALA A 2 1.32 10.24 -9.74
N ALA A 3 2.25 9.33 -10.02
CA ALA A 3 3.69 9.65 -10.06
C ALA A 3 4.06 10.68 -11.15
N MET A 4 3.42 10.59 -12.32
CA MET A 4 3.64 11.53 -13.44
C MET A 4 3.24 12.96 -13.06
N TRP A 5 2.18 13.11 -12.27
CA TRP A 5 1.63 14.40 -11.86
C TRP A 5 2.15 14.90 -10.50
N LYS A 6 3.08 14.15 -9.87
CA LYS A 6 3.69 14.50 -8.58
C LYS A 6 2.65 14.84 -7.50
N LEU A 7 1.56 14.08 -7.44
CA LEU A 7 0.47 14.33 -6.50
C LEU A 7 0.88 13.94 -5.06
N PRO A 8 0.48 14.70 -4.03
CA PRO A 8 0.71 14.36 -2.62
C PRO A 8 -0.31 13.31 -2.16
N ILE A 9 -0.23 12.10 -2.71
CA ILE A 9 -1.19 11.01 -2.45
C ILE A 9 -0.45 9.78 -1.92
N MET A 10 -1.06 9.11 -0.94
CA MET A 10 -0.65 7.81 -0.46
C MET A 10 -1.70 6.77 -0.80
N PHE A 11 -1.28 5.66 -1.41
CA PHE A 11 -2.13 4.51 -1.65
C PHE A 11 -1.95 3.50 -0.51
N VAL A 12 -3.06 3.12 0.11
CA VAL A 12 -3.12 2.05 1.10
C VAL A 12 -3.87 0.89 0.47
N VAL A 13 -3.26 -0.29 0.45
CA VAL A 13 -3.90 -1.51 -0.03
C VAL A 13 -4.02 -2.49 1.12
N GLU A 14 -5.26 -2.77 1.52
CA GLU A 14 -5.58 -3.81 2.48
C GLU A 14 -5.65 -5.14 1.74
N ASN A 15 -4.88 -6.12 2.21
CA ASN A 15 -4.80 -7.43 1.57
C ASN A 15 -5.15 -8.53 2.57
N ASN A 16 -6.45 -8.83 2.67
CA ASN A 16 -6.96 -9.99 3.39
C ASN A 16 -6.91 -11.30 2.57
N LEU A 17 -6.23 -11.30 1.42
CA LEU A 17 -6.05 -12.43 0.51
C LEU A 17 -7.28 -12.82 -0.34
N TRP A 18 -8.37 -12.06 -0.31
CA TRP A 18 -9.59 -12.39 -1.06
C TRP A 18 -10.12 -11.21 -1.87
N ALA A 19 -10.70 -11.54 -3.03
CA ALA A 19 -11.49 -10.62 -3.84
C ALA A 19 -12.84 -11.28 -4.18
N ILE A 20 -13.88 -10.91 -3.43
CA ILE A 20 -15.23 -11.51 -3.49
C ILE A 20 -15.18 -13.03 -3.22
N GLY A 21 -14.94 -13.84 -4.25
CA GLY A 21 -14.84 -15.30 -4.17
C GLY A 21 -13.53 -15.87 -4.72
N MET A 22 -12.57 -15.03 -5.10
CA MET A 22 -11.30 -15.45 -5.67
C MET A 22 -10.16 -15.22 -4.68
N LEU A 23 -9.36 -16.27 -4.46
CA LEU A 23 -8.13 -16.19 -3.66
C LEU A 23 -7.07 -15.36 -4.40
N HIS A 24 -6.41 -14.43 -3.71
CA HIS A 24 -5.39 -13.52 -4.26
C HIS A 24 -4.32 -14.25 -5.07
N LEU A 25 -3.82 -15.38 -4.56
CA LEU A 25 -2.79 -16.21 -5.22
C LEU A 25 -3.18 -16.71 -6.61
N ARG A 26 -4.49 -16.76 -6.93
CA ARG A 26 -5.01 -17.19 -8.24
C ARG A 26 -5.44 -16.01 -9.12
N ALA A 27 -5.61 -14.83 -8.53
CA ALA A 27 -6.15 -13.65 -9.19
C ALA A 27 -5.07 -12.79 -9.86
N THR A 28 -3.79 -12.98 -9.53
CA THR A 28 -2.72 -12.10 -9.99
C THR A 28 -1.40 -12.83 -10.19
N SER A 29 -0.59 -12.34 -11.13
CA SER A 29 0.76 -12.84 -11.39
C SER A 29 1.80 -12.36 -10.38
N GLU A 30 1.56 -11.19 -9.75
CA GLU A 30 2.43 -10.63 -8.73
C GLU A 30 1.77 -10.74 -7.36
N LEU A 31 2.29 -11.66 -6.54
CA LEU A 31 1.75 -12.00 -5.23
C LEU A 31 1.93 -10.85 -4.24
N GLU A 32 3.00 -10.08 -4.36
CA GLU A 32 3.31 -8.97 -3.46
C GLU A 32 2.77 -7.66 -4.02
N ILE A 33 1.54 -7.31 -3.64
CA ILE A 33 0.82 -6.14 -4.18
C ILE A 33 1.62 -4.84 -4.06
N TRP A 34 2.34 -4.66 -2.96
CA TRP A 34 3.16 -3.47 -2.70
C TRP A 34 4.31 -3.28 -3.71
N LYS A 35 4.77 -4.35 -4.38
CA LYS A 35 5.81 -4.28 -5.41
C LYS A 35 5.30 -3.72 -6.75
N LYS A 36 3.99 -3.77 -7.01
CA LYS A 36 3.38 -3.28 -8.25
C LYS A 36 3.61 -1.77 -8.48
N GLY A 37 3.81 -1.01 -7.40
CA GLY A 37 4.12 0.42 -7.46
C GLY A 37 5.46 0.74 -8.12
N SER A 38 6.43 -0.19 -8.07
CA SER A 38 7.79 0.02 -8.59
C SER A 38 7.82 0.36 -10.08
N ALA A 39 6.94 -0.26 -10.88
CA ALA A 39 6.80 0.02 -12.31
C ALA A 39 6.37 1.46 -12.62
N SER A 40 5.74 2.15 -11.65
CA SER A 40 5.33 3.54 -11.75
C SER A 40 6.24 4.49 -10.95
N ALA A 41 7.45 4.06 -10.58
CA ALA A 41 8.37 4.78 -9.71
C ALA A 41 7.76 5.18 -8.35
N MET A 42 6.79 4.41 -7.85
CA MET A 42 6.18 4.60 -6.54
C MET A 42 6.77 3.57 -5.57
N PRO A 43 7.45 4.00 -4.50
CA PRO A 43 7.93 3.07 -3.48
C PRO A 43 6.75 2.43 -2.75
N GLY A 44 6.86 1.12 -2.48
CA GLY A 44 5.89 0.36 -1.71
C GLY A 44 6.53 -0.17 -0.43
N VAL A 45 5.75 -0.22 0.65
CA VAL A 45 6.17 -0.80 1.92
C VAL A 45 5.13 -1.83 2.35
N TYR A 46 5.59 -3.00 2.78
CA TYR A 46 4.74 -3.99 3.43
C TYR A 46 4.65 -3.71 4.93
N VAL A 47 3.44 -3.69 5.46
CA VAL A 47 3.16 -3.57 6.89
C VAL A 47 2.14 -4.62 7.28
N ASP A 48 2.37 -5.26 8.44
CA ASP A 48 1.40 -6.16 9.05
C ASP A 48 0.12 -5.38 9.43
N GLY A 49 -1.02 -5.79 8.87
CA GLY A 49 -2.32 -5.18 9.13
C GLY A 49 -2.77 -5.25 10.59
N MET A 50 -2.24 -6.19 11.36
CA MET A 50 -2.60 -6.38 12.77
C MET A 50 -1.77 -5.53 13.74
N ASP A 51 -0.64 -4.97 13.30
CA ASP A 51 0.25 -4.15 14.13
C ASP A 51 -0.02 -2.65 13.94
N VAL A 52 -1.01 -2.14 14.68
CA VAL A 52 -1.44 -0.74 14.62
C VAL A 52 -0.32 0.24 15.00
N LEU A 53 0.61 -0.16 15.88
CA LEU A 53 1.73 0.69 16.29
C LEU A 53 2.77 0.82 15.17
N LYS A 54 2.97 -0.21 14.35
CA LYS A 54 3.79 -0.08 13.12
C LYS A 54 3.12 0.85 12.11
N TRP A 55 1.80 0.75 11.92
CA TRP A 55 1.04 1.68 11.06
C TRP A 55 1.22 3.14 11.47
N ARG A 56 1.04 3.44 12.76
CA ARG A 56 1.21 4.79 13.31
C ARG A 56 2.64 5.32 13.08
N ARG A 57 3.66 4.49 13.33
CA ARG A 57 5.06 4.88 13.11
C ARG A 57 5.36 5.15 11.64
N LEU A 58 4.86 4.31 10.73
CA LEU A 58 5.04 4.51 9.29
C LEU A 58 4.36 5.82 8.82
N ALA A 59 3.13 6.07 9.28
CA ALA A 59 2.40 7.29 8.96
C ALA A 59 3.12 8.56 9.41
N MET A 60 3.74 8.53 10.59
CA MET A 60 4.55 9.64 11.12
C MET A 60 5.84 9.84 10.34
N LEU A 61 6.54 8.76 9.97
CA LEU A 61 7.78 8.83 9.17
C LEU A 61 7.52 9.40 7.78
N LEU A 62 6.37 9.06 7.19
CA LEU A 62 5.93 9.57 5.89
C LEU A 62 5.32 10.98 5.96
N GLU A 63 5.48 11.66 7.10
CA GLU A 63 5.00 13.01 7.35
C GLU A 63 3.52 13.22 6.96
N ILE A 64 2.68 12.19 7.15
CA ILE A 64 1.25 12.36 6.95
C ILE A 64 0.80 13.43 7.94
N PRO A 65 0.31 14.60 7.48
CA PRO A 65 -0.19 15.59 8.41
C PRO A 65 -1.34 14.94 9.17
N SER A 66 -1.13 14.69 10.46
CA SER A 66 -2.24 14.40 11.37
C SER A 66 -3.13 15.63 11.27
N LYS A 67 -4.26 15.49 10.59
CA LYS A 67 -5.27 16.55 10.55
C LYS A 67 -5.56 16.97 12.00
N PRO A 68 -5.64 18.28 12.31
CA PRO A 68 -5.99 18.74 13.65
C PRO A 68 -7.37 18.24 14.08
#